data_AF-A0AAF0R9K1-F1
#
_entry.id   AF-A0AAF0R9K1-F1
#
_cell.length_a   1.000
_cell.length_b   1.000
_cell.length_c   1.000
_cell.angle_alpha   90.00
_cell.angle_beta   90.00
_cell.angle_gamma   90.00
#
_symmetry.space_group_name_H-M   'P 1'
#
loop_
_entity.id
_entity.type
_entity.pdbx_description
1 polymer ?
#
loop_
_entity_poly.entity_id
_entity_poly.type
_entity_poly.pdbx_seq_one_letter_code
_entity_poly.pdbx_strand_id
1 'polypeptide(L)' 'MALYEALYGRRCRYHVCWFEVGEVALIGPDSIHFVMEKVQLIRDRLKTAQSCQKSYADVRRRELEFQVDEWVS' A
#
# COMPACT_ATOMS: atom_id res chain seq x y z
N MET A 1 -3.92 28.28 13.70
CA MET A 1 -5.16 27.47 13.76
C MET A 1 -5.30 26.78 12.42
N ALA A 2 -5.38 25.46 12.39
CA ALA A 2 -5.41 24.69 11.14
C ALA A 2 -6.74 24.93 10.40
N LEU A 3 -6.70 24.94 9.07
CA LEU A 3 -7.81 25.36 8.19
C LEU A 3 -9.16 24.69 8.53
N TYR A 4 -9.14 23.42 8.91
CA TYR A 4 -10.34 22.65 9.27
C TYR A 4 -11.00 23.13 10.58
N GLU A 5 -10.21 23.50 11.59
CA GLU A 5 -10.73 23.97 12.88
C GLU A 5 -11.42 25.32 12.73
N ALA A 6 -10.91 26.18 11.84
CA ALA A 6 -11.51 27.47 11.54
C ALA A 6 -12.83 27.36 10.76
N LEU A 7 -12.97 26.36 9.88
CA LEU A 7 -14.16 26.18 9.03
C LEU A 7 -15.30 25.45 9.74
N TYR A 8 -14.99 24.48 10.60
CA TYR A 8 -16.00 23.59 11.17
C TYR A 8 -16.09 23.66 12.70
N GLY A 9 -15.25 24.46 13.36
CA GLY A 9 -15.27 24.65 14.82
C GLY A 9 -14.97 23.38 15.64
N ARG A 10 -14.52 22.30 14.99
CA ARG A 10 -14.14 21.04 15.64
C ARG A 10 -12.66 20.74 15.42
N ARG A 11 -12.00 20.27 16.48
CA ARG A 11 -10.62 19.74 16.40
C ARG A 11 -10.59 18.58 15.41
N CYS A 12 -9.62 18.57 14.49
CA CYS A 12 -9.40 17.42 13.60
C CYS A 12 -9.19 16.17 14.45
N ARG A 13 -10.07 15.17 14.34
CA ARG A 13 -9.76 13.81 14.78
C ARG A 13 -9.01 13.13 13.64
N TYR A 14 -7.71 12.92 13.82
CA TYR A 14 -6.92 12.16 12.86
C TYR A 14 -7.37 10.69 12.90
N HIS A 15 -7.83 10.16 11.77
CA HIS A 15 -8.43 8.84 11.67
C HIS A 15 -7.44 7.68 11.92
N VAL A 16 -6.14 7.97 12.02
CA VAL A 16 -5.06 6.97 12.07
C VAL A 16 -4.61 6.66 13.50
N CYS A 17 -5.09 7.37 14.52
CA CYS A 17 -4.77 7.04 15.92
C CYS A 17 -5.87 6.16 16.54
N TRP A 18 -5.82 4.87 16.22
CA TRP A 18 -6.62 3.81 16.86
C TRP A 18 -5.73 2.92 17.72
N PHE A 19 -4.93 3.52 18.59
CA PHE A 19 -4.25 2.76 19.63
C PHE A 19 -4.48 3.51 20.94
N GLU A 20 -5.15 2.85 21.88
CA GLU A 20 -5.18 3.38 23.24
C GLU A 20 -3.74 3.34 23.77
N VAL A 21 -3.27 4.46 24.33
CA VAL A 21 -1.94 4.58 24.94
C VAL A 21 -1.90 3.64 26.15
N GLY A 22 -1.56 2.37 25.92
CA GLY A 22 -1.67 1.28 26.88
C GLY A 22 -1.77 -0.10 26.22
N GLU A 23 -2.38 -0.20 25.05
CA GLU A 23 -2.45 -1.44 24.28
C GLU A 23 -1.06 -1.87 23.76
N VAL A 24 -0.16 -0.92 23.47
CA VAL A 24 1.20 -1.22 22.97
C VAL A 24 2.01 -1.94 24.06
N ALA A 25 1.74 -1.64 25.32
CA ALA A 25 2.45 -2.22 26.45
C ALA A 25 2.02 -3.67 26.77
N LEU A 26 0.86 -4.11 26.27
CA LEU A 26 0.31 -5.44 26.53
C LEU A 26 0.78 -6.52 25.53
N ILE A 27 1.45 -6.12 24.45
CA ILE A 27 1.90 -7.05 23.39
C ILE A 27 3.29 -7.57 23.77
N GLY A 28 3.35 -8.81 24.27
CA GLY A 28 4.61 -9.47 24.58
C GLY A 28 5.49 -9.69 23.34
N PRO A 29 6.81 -9.86 23.52
CA PRO A 29 7.78 -9.98 22.43
C PRO A 29 7.44 -11.11 21.44
N ASP A 30 6.91 -12.24 21.92
CA ASP A 30 6.51 -13.36 21.05
C ASP A 30 5.38 -12.99 20.07
N SER A 31 4.45 -12.14 20.51
CA SER A 31 3.38 -11.63 19.65
C SER A 31 3.90 -10.64 18.62
N ILE A 32 4.91 -9.84 18.97
CA ILE A 32 5.58 -8.94 18.03
C ILE A 32 6.28 -9.75 16.94
N HIS A 33 7.02 -10.80 17.31
CA HIS A 33 7.68 -11.69 16.35
C HIS A 33 6.68 -12.34 15.38
N PHE A 34 5.59 -12.88 15.91
CA PHE A 34 4.53 -13.46 15.07
C PHE A 34 3.92 -12.44 14.09
N VAL A 35 3.61 -11.23 14.56
CA VAL A 35 3.06 -10.17 13.70
C VAL A 35 4.09 -9.76 12.63
N MET A 36 5.37 -9.64 12.99
CA MET A 36 6.43 -9.32 12.03
C MET A 36 6.55 -10.37 10.93
N GLU A 37 6.50 -11.66 11.25
CA GLU A 37 6.50 -12.74 10.27
C GLU A 37 5.30 -12.65 9.31
N LYS A 38 4.10 -12.35 9.83
CA LYS A 38 2.91 -12.17 9.00
C LYS A 38 3.02 -10.94 8.10
N VAL A 39 3.55 -9.84 8.62
CA VAL A 39 3.80 -8.62 7.83
C VAL A 39 4.80 -8.90 6.71
N GLN A 40 5.87 -9.64 7.00
CA GLN A 40 6.87 -10.03 6.01
C GLN A 40 6.25 -10.89 4.89
N LEU A 41 5.46 -11.90 5.27
CA LEU A 41 4.72 -12.74 4.31
C LEU A 41 3.79 -11.92 3.40
N ILE A 42 3.08 -10.94 3.96
CA ILE A 42 2.18 -10.06 3.19
C ILE A 42 2.98 -9.21 2.20
N ARG A 43 4.11 -8.64 2.63
CA ARG A 43 5.00 -7.85 1.77
C ARG A 43 5.54 -8.68 0.60
N ASP A 44 5.95 -9.91 0.86
CA ASP A 44 6.49 -10.78 -0.18
C ASP A 44 5.42 -11.17 -1.20
N ARG A 45 4.20 -11.48 -0.75
CA ARG A 45 3.05 -11.71 -1.64
C ARG A 45 2.71 -10.49 -2.49
N LEU A 46 2.71 -9.30 -1.89
CA LEU A 46 2.48 -8.04 -2.61
C LEU A 46 3.53 -7.79 -3.70
N LYS A 47 4.82 -8.00 -3.38
CA LYS A 47 5.90 -7.88 -4.36
C LYS A 47 5.74 -8.86 -5.52
N THR A 48 5.40 -10.11 -5.23
CA THR A 48 5.15 -11.12 -6.27
C THR A 48 3.97 -10.73 -7.16
N ALA A 49 2.83 -10.33 -6.58
CA ALA A 49 1.67 -9.87 -7.33
C ALA A 49 2.01 -8.65 -8.21
N GLN A 50 2.74 -7.68 -7.67
CA GLN A 50 3.20 -6.51 -8.43
C GLN A 50 4.11 -6.90 -9.58
N SER A 51 5.05 -7.83 -9.35
CA SER A 51 5.95 -8.33 -10.39
C SER A 51 5.18 -9.05 -11.50
N CYS A 52 4.18 -9.87 -11.17
CA CYS A 52 3.32 -10.54 -12.14
C CYS A 52 2.53 -9.53 -12.97
N GLN A 53 1.92 -8.53 -12.32
CA GLN A 53 1.18 -7.47 -13.01
C GLN A 53 2.09 -6.68 -13.95
N LYS A 54 3.32 -6.38 -13.52
CA LYS A 54 4.30 -5.65 -14.33
C LYS A 54 4.72 -6.47 -15.55
N SER A 55 5.04 -7.75 -15.38
CA SER A 55 5.36 -8.66 -16.48
C SER A 55 4.23 -8.71 -17.52
N TYR A 56 2.98 -8.85 -17.07
CA TYR A 56 1.83 -8.85 -17.96
C TYR A 56 1.66 -7.52 -18.72
N ALA A 57 1.82 -6.39 -18.03
CA ALA A 57 1.76 -5.07 -18.65
C ALA A 57 2.90 -4.86 -19.66
N ASP A 58 4.12 -5.31 -19.34
CA ASP A 58 5.29 -5.17 -20.20
C ASP A 58 5.17 -6.04 -21.46
N VAL A 59 4.67 -7.27 -21.33
CA VAL A 59 4.37 -8.15 -22.48
C VAL A 59 3.33 -7.50 -23.39
N ARG A 60 2.21 -7.00 -22.83
CA ARG A 60 1.18 -6.32 -23.63
C ARG A 60 1.69 -5.04 -24.29
N ARG A 61 2.58 -4.30 -23.64
CA ARG A 61 3.22 -3.11 -24.24
C ARG A 61 4.09 -3.48 -25.43
N ARG A 62 4.89 -4.53 -25.32
CA ARG A 62 5.74 -5.02 -26.43
C ARG A 62 4.94 -5.58 -27.59
N GLU A 63 3.82 -6.26 -27.32
CA GLU A 63 2.90 -6.70 -28.38
C GLU A 63 2.27 -5.53 -29.14
N LEU A 64 2.16 -4.36 -28.49
CA LEU A 64 1.70 -3.10 -29.08
C LEU A 64 2.84 -2.23 -29.64
N GLU A 65 4.11 -2.68 -29.60
CA GLU A 65 5.22 -2.01 -30.28
C GLU A 65 5.12 -2.32 -31.78
N PHE A 66 4.24 -1.61 -32.47
CA PHE A 66 4.13 -1.63 -33.92
C PHE A 66 5.46 -1.17 -34.54
N GLN A 67 5.91 -1.85 -35.59
CA GLN A 67 6.97 -1.28 -36.43
C GLN A 67 6.43 0.00 -37.07
N VAL A 68 7.27 1.04 -37.15
CA VAL A 68 6.89 2.40 -37.63
C VAL A 68 6.34 2.41 -39.07
N ASP A 69 6.37 1.28 -39.78
CA ASP A 69 5.87 1.09 -41.14
C ASP A 69 4.59 0.23 -41.24
N GLU A 70 4.04 -0.28 -40.14
CA GLU A 70 2.77 -1.03 -40.16
C GLU A 70 1.58 -0.08 -40.09
N TRP A 71 1.43 0.75 -41.13
CA TRP A 71 0.25 1.59 -41.31
C TRP A 71 -0.91 0.72 -41.80
N VAL A 72 -1.98 0.72 -41.01
CA VAL A 72 -3.27 0.07 -41.30
C VAL A 72 -3.77 0.47 -42.69
N SER A 73 -3.92 -0.52 -43.59
CA SER A 73 -4.72 -0.39 -44.83
C SER A 73 -6.21 -0.54 -44.55
#